data_AF-A0A8D8FIG7-F1
#
_entry.id   AF-A0A8D8FIG7-F1
#
_cell.length_a   1.000
_cell.length_b   1.000
_cell.length_c   1.000
_cell.angle_alpha   90.00
_cell.angle_beta   90.00
_cell.angle_gamma   90.00
#
_symmetry.space_group_name_H-M   'P 1'
#
loop_
_entity.id
_entity.type
_entity.pdbx_description
1 polymer ?
#
loop_
_entity_poly.entity_id
_entity_poly.type
_entity_poly.pdbx_seq_one_letter_code
_entity_poly.pdbx_strand_id
1 'polypeptide(L)'
;LLQLAQVDLALAASDDADERTNLESLKRDLTELLNLTRETLDHEQQQQPEASSTPPADDIDKEFALFMAEVKELDDGGGGTATGTDSIKQDLQQLVGSKCSAPHTHKWGSRSHHNALICSVQQEEDGEDTTVKVLFINPTHQEMVPCAYYLPLPAS
;
A
#
# COMPACT_ATOMS: atom_id res chain seq x y z
N LEU A 1 28.24 -7.49 -0.87
CA LEU A 1 29.50 -8.13 -0.43
C LEU A 1 30.62 -7.12 -0.12
N LEU A 2 30.72 -6.00 -0.84
CA LEU A 2 31.78 -4.99 -0.61
C LEU A 2 31.82 -4.47 0.84
N GLN A 3 30.66 -4.23 1.46
CA GLN A 3 30.58 -3.76 2.85
C GLN A 3 31.11 -4.78 3.87
N LEU A 4 30.81 -6.08 3.71
CA LEU A 4 31.37 -7.13 4.58
C LEU A 4 32.89 -7.22 4.47
N ALA A 5 33.43 -7.11 3.25
CA ALA A 5 34.88 -7.06 3.03
C ALA A 5 35.52 -5.83 3.70
N GLN A 6 34.81 -4.70 3.75
CA GLN A 6 35.29 -3.50 4.42
C GLN A 6 35.26 -3.62 5.95
N VAL A 7 34.27 -4.31 6.51
CA VAL A 7 34.23 -4.65 7.94
C VAL A 7 35.33 -5.65 8.30
N ASP A 8 35.60 -6.64 7.46
CA ASP A 8 36.71 -7.58 7.66
C ASP A 8 38.07 -6.87 7.62
N LEU A 9 38.24 -5.89 6.73
CA LEU A 9 39.44 -5.06 6.67
C LEU A 9 39.58 -4.15 7.90
N ALA A 10 38.49 -3.56 8.38
CA ALA A 10 38.48 -2.78 9.62
C ALA A 10 38.79 -3.65 10.85
N LEU A 11 38.26 -4.88 10.90
CA LEU A 11 38.60 -5.88 11.92
C LEU A 11 40.06 -6.30 11.87
N ALA A 12 40.70 -6.31 10.71
CA ALA A 12 42.13 -6.61 10.59
C ALA A 12 43.03 -5.42 10.98
N ALA A 13 42.51 -4.20 10.89
CA ALA A 13 43.25 -2.96 11.15
C ALA A 13 43.01 -2.36 12.55
N SER A 14 41.96 -2.77 13.26
CA SER A 14 41.65 -2.28 14.61
C SER A 14 42.35 -3.14 15.69
N ASP A 15 43.12 -2.45 16.53
CA ASP A 15 43.83 -2.99 17.69
C ASP A 15 43.03 -2.87 18.99
N ASP A 16 41.90 -2.15 18.98
CA ASP A 16 41.07 -1.91 20.17
C ASP A 16 40.04 -3.03 20.39
N ALA A 17 39.98 -3.55 21.62
CA ALA A 17 39.14 -4.71 21.94
C ALA A 17 37.64 -4.36 21.85
N ASP A 18 37.23 -3.18 22.30
CA ASP A 18 35.83 -2.76 22.29
C ASP A 18 35.37 -2.49 20.85
N GLU A 19 36.17 -1.79 20.04
CA GLU A 19 35.92 -1.61 18.61
C GLU A 19 35.78 -2.95 17.86
N ARG A 20 36.66 -3.92 18.14
CA ARG A 20 36.57 -5.26 17.53
C ARG A 20 35.28 -5.96 17.87
N THR A 21 34.84 -5.92 19.13
CA THR A 21 33.56 -6.55 19.52
C THR A 21 32.37 -5.89 18.82
N ASN A 22 32.38 -4.57 18.68
CA ASN A 22 31.35 -3.83 17.97
C ASN A 22 31.34 -4.18 16.46
N LEU A 23 32.52 -4.28 15.85
CA LEU A 23 32.66 -4.67 14.44
C LEU A 23 32.25 -6.14 14.19
N GLU A 24 32.51 -7.04 15.14
CA GLU A 24 32.04 -8.43 15.09
C GLU A 24 30.51 -8.53 15.23
N SER A 25 29.90 -7.68 16.08
CA SER A 25 28.43 -7.55 16.15
C SER A 25 27.88 -7.04 14.82
N LEU A 26 28.43 -5.94 14.31
CA LEU A 26 28.01 -5.34 13.05
C LEU A 26 28.12 -6.33 11.88
N LYS A 27 29.17 -7.15 11.85
CA LYS A 27 29.34 -8.21 10.85
C LYS A 27 28.23 -9.27 10.93
N ARG A 28 27.84 -9.69 12.14
CA ARG A 28 26.72 -10.63 12.32
C ARG A 28 25.43 -10.01 11.81
N ASP A 29 25.12 -8.79 12.23
CA ASP A 29 23.88 -8.10 11.86
C ASP A 29 23.75 -7.95 10.33
N LEU A 30 24.84 -7.53 9.66
CA LEU A 30 24.86 -7.40 8.20
C LEU A 30 24.70 -8.75 7.47
N THR A 31 25.23 -9.83 8.06
CA THR A 31 25.09 -11.18 7.48
C THR A 31 23.66 -11.68 7.61
N GLU A 32 23.03 -11.47 8.77
CA GLU A 32 21.63 -11.82 9.00
C GLU A 32 20.71 -11.05 8.05
N LEU A 33 20.91 -9.74 7.90
CA LEU A 33 20.12 -8.91 6.99
C LEU A 33 20.21 -9.38 5.53
N LEU A 34 21.41 -9.79 5.08
CA LEU A 34 21.60 -10.34 3.75
C LEU A 34 20.85 -11.67 3.55
N ASN A 35 20.84 -12.53 4.56
CA ASN A 35 20.09 -13.78 4.50
C ASN A 35 18.59 -13.53 4.42
N LEU A 36 18.04 -12.68 5.29
CA LEU A 36 16.63 -12.31 5.27
C LEU A 36 16.20 -11.68 3.94
N THR A 37 17.06 -10.81 3.39
CA THR A 37 16.81 -10.19 2.08
C THR A 37 16.78 -11.24 0.97
N ARG A 38 17.68 -12.23 1.03
CA ARG A 38 17.72 -13.32 0.05
C ARG A 38 16.51 -14.24 0.17
N GLU A 39 16.12 -14.61 1.38
CA GLU A 39 14.90 -15.40 1.63
C GLU A 39 13.66 -14.67 1.12
N THR A 40 13.59 -13.35 1.29
CA THR A 40 12.50 -12.51 0.77
C THR A 40 12.48 -12.51 -0.76
N LEU A 41 13.63 -12.32 -1.41
CA LEU A 41 13.76 -12.36 -2.88
C LEU A 41 13.43 -13.73 -3.46
N ASP A 42 13.83 -14.82 -2.80
CA ASP A 42 13.52 -16.19 -3.22
C ASP A 42 12.00 -16.46 -3.10
N HIS A 43 11.34 -15.90 -2.07
CA HIS A 43 9.87 -15.90 -1.96
C HIS A 43 9.19 -15.08 -3.06
N GLU A 44 9.72 -13.91 -3.41
CA GLU A 44 9.19 -13.09 -4.50
C GLU A 44 9.36 -13.75 -5.87
N GLN A 45 10.47 -14.46 -6.10
CA GLN A 45 10.70 -15.22 -7.34
C GLN A 45 9.81 -16.46 -7.44
N GLN A 46 9.49 -17.13 -6.32
CA GLN A 46 8.52 -18.23 -6.30
C GLN A 46 7.07 -17.76 -6.48
N GLN A 47 6.79 -16.49 -6.19
CA GLN A 47 5.50 -15.85 -6.44
C GLN A 47 5.41 -15.19 -7.82
N GLN A 48 6.53 -15.04 -8.53
CA GLN A 48 6.52 -14.70 -9.94
C GLN A 48 6.06 -15.95 -10.71
N PRO A 49 4.96 -15.89 -11.49
CA PRO A 49 4.54 -17.03 -12.25
C PRO A 49 5.63 -17.32 -13.28
N GLU A 50 6.39 -18.37 -13.01
CA GLU A 50 7.06 -19.18 -14.00
C GLU A 50 6.12 -19.27 -15.21
N ALA A 51 6.58 -18.78 -16.36
CA ALA A 51 6.08 -19.18 -17.65
C ALA A 51 6.35 -20.70 -17.78
N SER A 52 5.52 -21.48 -17.10
CA SER A 52 5.56 -22.92 -17.02
C SER A 52 4.17 -23.40 -17.39
N SER A 53 4.14 -24.34 -18.35
CA SER A 53 3.10 -25.35 -18.49
C SER A 53 1.67 -24.89 -18.16
N THR A 54 0.91 -24.57 -19.20
CA THR A 54 -0.57 -24.57 -19.22
C THR A 54 -1.17 -25.37 -18.05
N PRO A 55 -1.69 -24.70 -17.00
CA PRO A 55 -2.77 -25.31 -16.23
C PRO A 55 -3.95 -25.51 -17.20
N PRO A 56 -4.83 -26.50 -17.01
CA PRO A 56 -6.04 -26.58 -17.81
C PRO A 56 -6.82 -25.28 -17.59
N ALA A 57 -6.77 -24.38 -18.57
CA ALA A 57 -7.46 -23.08 -18.60
C ALA A 57 -8.94 -23.23 -18.22
N ASP A 58 -9.48 -24.41 -18.49
CA ASP A 58 -10.84 -24.84 -18.19
C ASP A 58 -11.31 -24.68 -16.74
N ASP A 59 -10.46 -24.72 -15.71
CA ASP A 59 -10.96 -24.70 -14.31
C ASP A 59 -11.23 -23.27 -13.81
N ILE A 60 -10.25 -22.39 -13.97
CA ILE A 60 -10.36 -20.97 -13.56
C ILE A 60 -11.35 -20.22 -14.45
N ASP A 61 -11.35 -20.49 -15.76
CA ASP A 61 -12.27 -19.82 -16.68
C ASP A 61 -13.74 -20.23 -16.41
N LYS A 62 -13.98 -21.47 -15.95
CA LYS A 62 -15.33 -21.93 -15.56
C LYS A 62 -15.80 -21.28 -14.27
N GLU A 63 -14.95 -21.20 -13.24
CA GLU A 63 -15.29 -20.53 -11.98
C GLU A 63 -15.58 -19.04 -12.22
N PHE A 64 -14.74 -18.39 -13.04
CA PHE A 64 -14.94 -16.99 -13.43
C PHE A 64 -16.24 -16.78 -14.21
N ALA A 65 -16.57 -17.68 -15.14
CA ALA A 65 -17.82 -17.63 -15.90
C ALA A 65 -19.06 -17.82 -15.01
N LEU A 66 -18.99 -18.72 -14.03
CA LEU A 66 -20.07 -18.93 -13.05
C LEU A 66 -20.26 -17.69 -12.18
N PHE A 67 -19.17 -17.07 -11.70
CA PHE A 67 -19.23 -15.83 -10.92
C PHE A 67 -19.82 -14.66 -11.72
N MET A 68 -19.40 -14.49 -12.99
CA MET A 68 -19.94 -13.45 -13.87
C MET A 68 -21.43 -13.67 -14.20
N ALA A 69 -21.87 -14.92 -14.32
CA ALA A 69 -23.28 -15.24 -14.51
C ALA A 69 -24.12 -14.89 -13.27
N GLU A 70 -23.66 -15.25 -12.07
CA GLU A 70 -24.31 -14.91 -10.80
C GLU A 70 -24.45 -13.38 -10.62
N VAL A 71 -23.37 -12.63 -10.89
CA VAL A 71 -23.37 -11.17 -10.81
C VAL A 71 -24.35 -10.54 -11.80
N LYS A 72 -24.46 -11.10 -13.01
CA LYS A 72 -25.39 -10.62 -14.03
C LYS A 72 -26.85 -10.90 -13.66
N GLU A 73 -27.15 -12.04 -13.05
CA GLU A 73 -28.51 -12.35 -12.56
C GLU A 73 -28.94 -11.39 -11.43
N LEU A 74 -27.99 -10.94 -10.59
CA LEU A 74 -28.26 -9.91 -9.58
C LEU A 74 -28.55 -8.53 -10.21
N ASP A 75 -28.00 -8.22 -11.38
CA ASP A 75 -28.17 -6.93 -12.09
C ASP A 75 -29.48 -6.87 -12.92
N ASP A 76 -29.87 -7.98 -13.57
CA ASP A 76 -31.08 -8.05 -14.42
C ASP A 76 -32.40 -8.07 -13.61
N GLY A 77 -32.33 -8.24 -12.28
CA GLY A 77 -33.47 -8.09 -11.35
C GLY A 77 -33.76 -6.65 -10.92
N GLY A 78 -32.95 -5.68 -11.36
CA GLY A 78 -32.95 -4.28 -10.88
C GLY A 78 -33.41 -3.25 -11.90
N GLY A 79 -34.51 -3.48 -12.60
CA GLY A 79 -35.17 -2.48 -13.43
C GLY A 79 -35.69 -1.29 -12.60
N GLY A 80 -34.84 -0.28 -12.38
CA GLY A 80 -35.15 0.96 -11.67
C GLY A 80 -34.69 2.19 -12.46
N THR A 81 -35.59 2.71 -13.27
CA THR A 81 -35.52 4.00 -13.98
C THR A 81 -35.09 5.17 -13.07
N ALA A 82 -34.09 5.93 -13.52
CA ALA A 82 -33.91 7.38 -13.29
C ALA A 82 -34.07 7.92 -11.86
N THR A 83 -33.16 7.56 -10.95
CA THR A 83 -32.79 8.34 -9.73
C THR A 83 -31.28 8.27 -9.43
N GLY A 84 -30.46 7.97 -10.44
CA GLY A 84 -29.07 7.51 -10.26
C GLY A 84 -28.09 8.52 -9.65
N THR A 85 -28.30 9.82 -9.79
CA THR A 85 -27.35 10.84 -9.27
C THR A 85 -27.45 11.04 -7.76
N ASP A 86 -28.65 10.93 -7.18
CA ASP A 86 -28.84 11.14 -5.74
C ASP A 86 -28.42 9.88 -4.95
N SER A 87 -28.63 8.69 -5.51
CA SER A 87 -28.11 7.44 -4.94
C SER A 87 -26.59 7.47 -4.84
N ILE A 88 -25.89 7.83 -5.92
CA ILE A 88 -24.41 7.89 -5.93
C ILE A 88 -23.88 8.91 -4.93
N LYS A 89 -24.52 10.08 -4.81
CA LYS A 89 -24.13 11.09 -3.81
C LYS A 89 -24.27 10.56 -2.38
N GLN A 90 -25.35 9.85 -2.10
CA GLN A 90 -25.59 9.27 -0.79
C GLN A 90 -24.61 8.15 -0.48
N ASP A 91 -24.29 7.32 -1.45
CA ASP A 91 -23.28 6.26 -1.32
C ASP A 91 -21.87 6.84 -1.10
N LEU A 92 -21.53 7.93 -1.80
CA LEU A 92 -20.27 8.63 -1.60
C LEU A 92 -20.16 9.24 -0.20
N GLN A 93 -21.26 9.75 0.37
CA GLN A 93 -21.26 10.26 1.74
C GLN A 93 -21.03 9.15 2.77
N GLN A 94 -21.45 7.91 2.50
CA GLN A 94 -21.18 6.76 3.39
C GLN A 94 -19.69 6.39 3.46
N LEU A 95 -18.87 6.84 2.50
CA LEU A 95 -17.42 6.66 2.55
C LEU A 95 -16.75 7.50 3.65
N VAL A 96 -17.40 8.55 4.14
CA VAL A 96 -16.86 9.38 5.22
C VAL A 96 -16.69 8.55 6.50
N GLY A 97 -15.49 8.59 7.08
CA GLY A 97 -15.10 7.77 8.22
C GLY A 97 -14.52 6.39 7.87
N SER A 98 -14.54 6.00 6.60
CA SER A 98 -13.86 4.77 6.15
C SER A 98 -12.34 4.98 6.04
N LYS A 99 -11.59 3.88 6.22
CA LYS A 99 -10.13 3.85 6.01
C LYS A 99 -9.85 3.63 4.53
N CYS A 100 -8.87 4.36 4.01
CA CYS A 100 -8.42 4.26 2.62
C CYS A 100 -6.88 4.31 2.53
N SER A 101 -6.38 4.10 1.32
CA SER A 101 -4.97 4.26 0.97
C SER A 101 -4.83 5.49 0.08
N ALA A 102 -4.06 6.48 0.53
CA ALA A 102 -3.93 7.76 -0.17
C ALA A 102 -2.47 8.01 -0.61
N PRO A 103 -2.24 8.51 -1.83
CA PRO A 103 -0.91 8.84 -2.30
C PRO A 103 -0.37 10.10 -1.60
N HIS A 104 0.91 10.07 -1.26
CA HIS A 104 1.67 11.21 -0.74
C HIS A 104 3.00 11.31 -1.49
N THR A 105 3.39 12.54 -1.83
CA THR A 105 4.69 12.83 -2.43
C THR A 105 5.55 13.48 -1.36
N HIS A 106 6.61 12.79 -0.95
CA HIS A 106 7.57 13.34 -0.01
C HIS A 106 8.44 14.42 -0.68
N LYS A 107 9.01 15.34 0.11
CA LYS A 107 9.94 16.38 -0.37
C LYS A 107 11.12 15.89 -1.20
N TRP A 108 11.55 14.64 -0.99
CA TRP A 108 12.66 14.02 -1.73
C TRP A 108 12.24 13.38 -3.07
N GLY A 109 10.98 13.58 -3.49
CA GLY A 109 10.47 13.22 -4.82
C GLY A 109 9.85 11.82 -4.92
N SER A 110 9.88 11.02 -3.85
CA SER A 110 9.22 9.72 -3.83
C SER A 110 7.72 9.83 -3.57
N ARG A 111 6.94 9.03 -4.30
CA ARG A 111 5.49 8.89 -4.15
C ARG A 111 5.17 7.55 -3.50
N SER A 112 4.55 7.59 -2.33
CA SER A 112 4.15 6.42 -1.53
C SER A 112 2.67 6.48 -1.21
N HIS A 113 2.06 5.34 -0.93
CA HIS A 113 0.68 5.27 -0.44
C HIS A 113 0.67 5.05 1.06
N HIS A 114 -0.23 5.74 1.76
CA HIS A 114 -0.34 5.66 3.22
C HIS A 114 -1.79 5.54 3.68
N ASN A 115 -1.97 4.89 4.83
CA ASN A 115 -3.27 4.74 5.45
C ASN A 115 -3.84 6.12 5.81
N ALA A 116 -5.06 6.37 5.34
CA ALA A 116 -5.78 7.60 5.59
C ALA A 116 -7.26 7.33 5.93
N LEU A 117 -7.92 8.36 6.45
CA LEU A 117 -9.34 8.35 6.80
C LEU A 117 -10.06 9.37 5.92
N ILE A 118 -11.16 8.97 5.30
CA ILE A 118 -11.98 9.88 4.49
C ILE A 118 -12.75 10.83 5.42
N CYS A 119 -12.59 12.13 5.21
CA CYS A 119 -13.18 13.18 6.04
C CYS A 119 -14.37 13.86 5.36
N SER A 120 -14.29 14.07 4.06
CA SER A 120 -15.37 14.67 3.27
C SER A 120 -15.21 14.34 1.80
N VAL A 121 -16.32 14.29 1.09
CA VAL A 121 -16.36 14.21 -0.38
C VAL A 121 -16.62 15.61 -0.93
N GLN A 122 -15.82 16.03 -1.92
CA GLN A 122 -15.98 17.27 -2.66
C GLN A 122 -16.29 16.92 -4.12
N GLN A 123 -17.40 17.46 -4.62
CA GLN A 123 -17.77 17.36 -6.02
C GLN A 123 -17.49 18.72 -6.66
N GLU A 124 -16.71 18.74 -7.75
CA GLU A 124 -16.50 19.96 -8.51
C GLU A 124 -17.75 20.31 -9.33
N GLU A 125 -18.00 21.61 -9.52
CA GLU A 125 -19.22 22.10 -10.19
C GLU A 125 -19.31 21.68 -11.68
N ASP A 126 -18.17 21.39 -12.31
CA ASP A 126 -18.07 20.88 -13.68
C ASP A 126 -18.35 19.37 -13.80
N GLY A 127 -18.59 18.68 -12.69
CA GLY A 127 -19.28 17.38 -12.64
C GLY A 127 -18.49 16.15 -13.09
N GLU A 128 -17.28 16.29 -13.61
CA GLU A 128 -16.50 15.14 -14.10
C GLU A 128 -15.63 14.48 -13.01
N ASP A 129 -15.09 15.26 -12.05
CA ASP A 129 -14.18 14.74 -11.02
C ASP A 129 -14.76 14.85 -9.60
N THR A 130 -14.82 13.72 -8.90
CA THR A 130 -15.14 13.65 -7.47
C THR A 130 -13.85 13.47 -6.67
N THR A 131 -13.55 14.41 -5.77
CA THR A 131 -12.36 14.34 -4.91
C THR A 131 -12.75 14.10 -3.46
N VAL A 132 -11.85 13.51 -2.69
CA VAL A 132 -12.06 13.29 -1.25
C VAL A 132 -10.95 13.96 -0.45
N LYS A 133 -11.32 14.55 0.69
CA LYS A 133 -10.36 15.01 1.69
C LYS A 133 -10.09 13.88 2.66
N VAL A 134 -8.81 13.66 2.96
CA VAL A 134 -8.36 12.57 3.82
C VAL A 134 -7.39 13.06 4.90
N LEU A 135 -7.33 12.34 6.01
CA LEU A 135 -6.34 12.52 7.08
C LEU A 135 -5.50 11.25 7.22
N PHE A 136 -4.17 11.37 7.21
CA PHE A 136 -3.30 10.21 7.43
C PHE A 136 -3.40 9.72 8.88
N ILE A 137 -3.67 8.42 9.07
CA ILE A 137 -3.89 7.84 10.41
C ILE A 137 -2.61 7.33 11.06
N ASN A 138 -1.57 7.07 10.26
CA ASN A 138 -0.24 6.62 10.70
C ASN A 138 0.84 7.52 10.10
N PRO A 139 0.92 8.81 10.48
CA PRO A 139 1.89 9.74 9.90
C PRO A 139 3.32 9.30 10.20
N THR A 140 4.13 9.09 9.16
CA THR A 140 5.55 8.73 9.27
C THR A 140 6.47 9.95 9.14
N HIS A 141 5.94 11.07 8.64
CA HIS A 141 6.65 12.32 8.41
C HIS A 141 5.82 13.51 8.93
N GLN A 142 6.50 14.61 9.28
CA GLN A 142 5.85 15.81 9.82
C GLN A 142 4.79 16.41 8.90
N GLU A 143 4.97 16.28 7.57
CA GLU A 143 4.00 16.76 6.56
C GLU A 143 2.69 15.98 6.54
N MET A 144 2.66 14.78 7.11
CA MET A 144 1.46 13.95 7.19
C MET A 144 0.69 14.20 8.49
N VAL A 145 1.26 14.96 9.45
CA VAL A 145 0.63 15.22 10.74
C VAL A 145 -0.53 16.20 10.57
N PRO A 146 -1.76 15.84 10.99
CA PRO A 146 -2.89 16.75 10.94
C PRO A 146 -2.64 18.05 11.70
N CYS A 147 -3.08 19.18 11.13
CA CYS A 147 -3.01 20.46 11.81
C CYS A 147 -3.96 20.47 13.02
N ALA A 148 -3.44 20.77 14.22
CA ALA A 148 -4.24 20.79 15.45
C ALA A 148 -5.39 21.82 15.46
N TYR A 149 -5.32 22.84 14.61
CA TYR A 149 -6.36 23.86 14.46
C TYR A 149 -7.36 23.54 13.34
N TYR A 150 -7.06 22.55 12.50
CA TYR A 150 -7.96 22.09 11.46
C TYR A 150 -8.78 20.92 12.01
N LEU A 151 -9.90 21.24 12.65
CA LEU A 151 -10.89 20.23 13.00
C LEU A 151 -11.77 20.00 11.77
N PRO A 152 -11.89 18.75 11.26
CA PRO A 152 -12.91 18.44 10.27
C PRO A 152 -14.26 18.70 10.92
N LEU A 153 -14.90 19.81 10.54
CA LEU A 153 -16.24 20.14 10.99
C LEU A 153 -17.19 19.03 10.55
N PRO A 154 -18.14 18.61 11.39
CA PRO A 154 -19.18 17.69 10.96
C PRO A 154 -19.96 18.36 9.82
N ALA A 155 -20.15 17.62 8.73
CA ALA A 155 -21.08 18.02 7.68
C ALA A 155 -22.46 18.23 8.31
N SER A 156 -23.03 19.43 8.17
CA SER A 156 -24.43 19.73 8.51
C SER A 156 -25.37 19.16 7.46
#